data_AF-A0A241VR05-F1
#
_entry.id   AF-A0A241VR05-F1
#
_cell.length_a   1.000
_cell.length_b   1.000
_cell.length_c   1.000
_cell.angle_alpha   90.00
_cell.angle_beta   90.00
_cell.angle_gamma   90.00
#
_symmetry.space_group_name_H-M   'P 1'
#
loop_
_entity.id
_entity.type
_entity.pdbx_description
1 polymer ?
#
loop_
_entity_poly.entity_id
_entity_poly.type
_entity_poly.pdbx_seq_one_letter_code
_entity_poly.pdbx_strand_id
1 'polypeptide(L)'
;MNQQKGATLITVLIILVIITLIGTIAVKSGILGLKIATNSQVNSLLMGNSDSALFNIENPNQIARQMALDGMFAYFNSAANAKDELVFCYRASESSFFKLSKASAISADGSTTKQGVSGFCKANQFSMGRSAVISQIYLTKNTTTEAPFSSVPKGTSVGQSPVPSSTNNIGATVISILPSFSAASKADIEACFKEKSSEVAACFDGLNIPYNMQHSDYVVGGQPKLVS
;
A
#
# COMPACT_ATOMS: atom_id res chain seq x y z
N MET A 1 -76.16 11.98 14.58
CA MET A 1 -74.73 11.87 14.95
C MET A 1 -74.05 10.82 14.08
N ASN A 2 -73.46 11.17 12.91
CA ASN A 2 -72.71 10.20 12.09
C ASN A 2 -71.58 10.82 11.22
N GLN A 3 -71.16 12.06 11.46
CA GLN A 3 -70.12 12.72 10.65
C GLN A 3 -68.67 12.55 11.15
N GLN A 4 -68.43 11.85 12.26
CA GLN A 4 -67.08 11.78 12.86
C GLN A 4 -66.26 10.53 12.52
N LYS A 5 -66.83 9.49 11.90
CA LYS A 5 -66.09 8.26 11.60
C LYS A 5 -65.18 8.35 10.36
N GLY A 6 -65.46 9.27 9.42
CA GLY A 6 -64.64 9.48 8.23
C GLY A 6 -63.39 10.33 8.48
N ALA A 7 -63.52 11.36 9.34
CA ALA A 7 -62.44 12.28 9.66
C ALA A 7 -61.32 11.61 10.46
N THR A 8 -61.65 10.66 11.35
CA THR A 8 -60.65 9.92 12.14
C THR A 8 -59.84 8.92 11.31
N LEU A 9 -60.41 8.35 10.25
CA LEU A 9 -59.67 7.43 9.38
C LEU A 9 -58.60 8.18 8.56
N ILE A 10 -58.96 9.35 8.02
CA ILE A 10 -58.06 10.18 7.20
C ILE A 10 -56.90 10.72 8.04
N THR A 11 -57.17 11.19 9.25
CA THR A 11 -56.11 11.71 10.13
C THR A 11 -55.10 10.63 10.52
N VAL A 12 -55.58 9.43 10.85
CA VAL A 12 -54.70 8.29 11.18
C VAL A 12 -53.84 7.88 9.98
N LEU A 13 -54.41 7.88 8.78
CA LEU A 13 -53.70 7.48 7.56
C LEU A 13 -52.59 8.49 7.21
N ILE A 14 -52.84 9.79 7.37
CA ILE A 14 -51.83 10.84 7.19
C ILE A 14 -50.70 10.71 8.22
N ILE A 15 -51.03 10.45 9.49
CA ILE A 15 -50.04 10.26 10.54
C ILE A 15 -49.15 9.04 10.24
N LEU A 16 -49.73 7.93 9.78
CA LEU A 16 -48.98 6.73 9.37
C LEU A 16 -48.02 7.01 8.22
N VAL A 17 -48.45 7.78 7.21
CA VAL A 17 -47.58 8.17 6.08
C VAL A 17 -46.41 9.04 6.56
N ILE A 18 -46.64 9.98 7.49
CA ILE A 18 -45.57 10.83 8.03
C ILE A 18 -44.56 10.00 8.83
N ILE A 19 -45.03 9.08 9.70
CA ILE A 19 -44.16 8.23 10.52
C ILE A 19 -43.31 7.30 9.65
N THR A 20 -43.89 6.72 8.60
CA THR A 20 -43.15 5.85 7.66
C THR A 20 -42.09 6.62 6.86
N LEU A 21 -42.38 7.84 6.42
CA LEU A 21 -41.40 8.72 5.76
C LEU A 21 -40.21 9.04 6.67
N ILE A 22 -40.47 9.49 7.90
CA ILE A 22 -39.41 9.80 8.88
C ILE A 22 -38.61 8.53 9.22
N GLY A 23 -39.29 7.40 9.40
CA GLY A 23 -38.65 6.10 9.65
C GLY A 23 -37.71 5.67 8.53
N THR A 24 -38.12 5.82 7.27
CA THR A 24 -37.27 5.45 6.12
C THR A 24 -36.03 6.34 6.00
N ILE A 25 -36.16 7.64 6.28
CA ILE A 25 -35.04 8.58 6.28
C ILE A 25 -34.06 8.25 7.42
N ALA A 26 -34.56 7.99 8.63
CA ALA A 26 -33.72 7.63 9.77
C ALA A 26 -32.92 6.35 9.54
N VAL A 27 -33.56 5.32 8.97
CA VAL A 27 -32.88 4.05 8.62
C VAL A 27 -31.82 4.27 7.54
N LYS A 28 -32.13 5.05 6.49
CA LYS A 28 -31.14 5.38 5.45
C LYS A 28 -29.95 6.16 6.01
N SER A 29 -30.19 7.16 6.83
CA SER A 29 -29.14 7.94 7.49
C SER A 29 -28.28 7.09 8.43
N GLY A 30 -28.88 6.14 9.14
CA GLY A 30 -28.13 5.18 9.99
C GLY A 30 -27.22 4.25 9.18
N ILE A 31 -27.70 3.69 8.07
CA ILE A 31 -26.90 2.82 7.19
C ILE A 31 -25.78 3.62 6.51
N LEU A 32 -26.07 4.84 6.06
CA LEU A 32 -25.07 5.75 5.48
C LEU A 32 -23.99 6.12 6.51
N GLY A 33 -24.39 6.47 7.73
CA GLY A 33 -23.45 6.74 8.83
C GLY A 33 -22.57 5.53 9.17
N LEU A 34 -23.14 4.32 9.17
CA LEU A 34 -22.38 3.08 9.39
C LEU A 34 -21.36 2.84 8.28
N LYS A 35 -21.75 2.99 7.00
CA LYS A 35 -20.84 2.84 5.87
C LYS A 35 -19.69 3.85 5.89
N ILE A 36 -19.97 5.12 6.23
CA ILE A 36 -18.96 6.17 6.32
C ILE A 36 -18.00 5.91 7.50
N ALA A 37 -18.54 5.52 8.66
CA ALA A 37 -17.73 5.18 9.83
C ALA A 37 -16.87 3.94 9.60
N THR A 38 -17.42 2.90 8.97
CA THR A 38 -16.67 1.69 8.64
C THR A 38 -15.60 1.96 7.60
N ASN A 39 -15.88 2.76 6.56
CA ASN A 39 -14.85 3.14 5.57
C ASN A 39 -13.74 3.99 6.21
N SER A 40 -14.09 4.93 7.10
CA SER A 40 -13.10 5.72 7.85
C SER A 40 -12.25 4.85 8.78
N GLN A 41 -12.84 3.87 9.47
CA GLN A 41 -12.11 2.93 10.33
C GLN A 41 -11.18 2.01 9.52
N VAL A 42 -11.64 1.56 8.35
CA VAL A 42 -10.86 0.82 7.36
C VAL A 42 -9.65 1.66 6.94
N ASN A 43 -9.86 2.91 6.54
CA ASN A 43 -8.78 3.79 6.10
C ASN A 43 -7.74 4.06 7.21
N SER A 44 -8.18 4.33 8.45
CA SER A 44 -7.25 4.52 9.58
C SER A 44 -6.42 3.28 9.90
N LEU A 45 -6.98 2.07 9.75
CA LEU A 45 -6.25 0.82 9.94
C LEU A 45 -5.21 0.60 8.83
N LEU A 46 -5.57 0.91 7.58
CA LEU A 46 -4.66 0.81 6.44
C LEU A 46 -3.52 1.83 6.55
N MET A 47 -3.81 3.06 6.99
CA MET A 47 -2.82 4.09 7.26
C MET A 47 -1.84 3.64 8.35
N GLY A 48 -2.33 3.20 9.53
CA GLY A 48 -1.44 2.72 10.58
C GLY A 48 -0.60 1.49 10.21
N ASN A 49 -1.08 0.65 9.29
CA ASN A 49 -0.29 -0.47 8.75
C ASN A 49 0.80 0.02 7.79
N SER A 50 0.43 0.94 6.89
CA SER A 50 1.37 1.55 5.94
C SER A 50 2.47 2.29 6.70
N ASP A 51 2.13 3.05 7.74
CA ASP A 51 3.08 3.76 8.59
C ASP A 51 3.99 2.78 9.36
N SER A 52 3.46 1.65 9.85
CA SER A 52 4.27 0.61 10.50
C SER A 52 5.21 -0.10 9.52
N ALA A 53 4.76 -0.34 8.28
CA ALA A 53 5.60 -0.87 7.22
C ALA A 53 6.72 0.12 6.86
N LEU A 54 6.39 1.41 6.71
CA LEU A 54 7.31 2.49 6.40
C LEU A 54 8.34 2.71 7.51
N PHE A 55 7.90 2.70 8.77
CA PHE A 55 8.79 2.79 9.93
C PHE A 55 9.84 1.66 9.97
N ASN A 56 9.48 0.46 9.49
CA ASN A 56 10.45 -0.64 9.34
C ASN A 56 11.43 -0.42 8.18
N ILE A 57 11.04 0.33 7.14
CA ILE A 57 11.98 0.82 6.09
C ILE A 57 12.96 1.84 6.70
N GLU A 58 12.47 2.70 7.58
CA GLU A 58 13.23 3.81 8.16
C GLU A 58 14.15 3.41 9.32
N ASN A 59 14.15 2.14 9.75
CA ASN A 59 14.99 1.70 10.85
C ASN A 59 16.48 1.77 10.47
N PRO A 60 17.30 2.61 11.14
CA PRO A 60 18.68 2.89 10.75
C PRO A 60 19.58 1.65 10.69
N ASN A 61 19.30 0.63 11.52
CA ASN A 61 20.02 -0.64 11.51
C ASN A 61 19.70 -1.49 10.27
N GLN A 62 18.49 -1.35 9.72
CA GLN A 62 18.09 -2.00 8.46
C GLN A 62 18.54 -1.19 7.25
N ILE A 63 18.54 0.15 7.32
CA ILE A 63 19.04 1.02 6.25
C ILE A 63 20.51 0.71 5.94
N ALA A 64 21.37 0.59 6.96
CA ALA A 64 22.79 0.26 6.75
C ALA A 64 22.99 -1.09 6.03
N ARG A 65 22.10 -2.07 6.27
CA ARG A 65 22.12 -3.38 5.63
C ARG A 65 21.45 -3.39 4.26
N GLN A 66 20.44 -2.55 4.05
CA GLN A 66 19.83 -2.33 2.73
C GLN A 66 20.75 -1.52 1.81
N MET A 67 21.62 -0.68 2.38
CA MET A 67 22.72 0.03 1.72
C MET A 67 23.95 -0.84 1.45
N ALA A 68 24.04 -2.03 2.05
CA ALA A 68 25.09 -2.98 1.74
C ALA A 68 24.89 -3.58 0.34
N LEU A 69 25.97 -4.07 -0.27
CA LEU A 69 25.99 -4.66 -1.62
C LEU A 69 25.02 -5.84 -1.80
N ASP A 70 24.55 -6.46 -0.72
CA ASP A 70 23.57 -7.56 -0.68
C ASP A 70 22.14 -7.11 -0.34
N GLY A 71 21.93 -5.81 -0.14
CA GLY A 71 20.64 -5.21 0.15
C GLY A 71 19.70 -5.14 -1.05
N MET A 72 18.40 -4.96 -0.79
CA MET A 72 17.38 -4.90 -1.86
C MET A 72 17.62 -3.78 -2.88
N PHE A 73 18.24 -2.67 -2.46
CA PHE A 73 18.52 -1.55 -3.36
C PHE A 73 19.67 -1.82 -4.34
N ALA A 74 20.58 -2.75 -4.00
CA ALA A 74 21.65 -3.17 -4.90
C ALA A 74 21.11 -3.83 -6.18
N TYR A 75 19.87 -4.34 -6.17
CA TYR A 75 19.18 -4.85 -7.35
C TYR A 75 19.14 -3.83 -8.50
N PHE A 76 18.97 -2.54 -8.17
CA PHE A 76 18.88 -1.44 -9.14
C PHE A 76 20.24 -0.88 -9.60
N ASN A 77 21.36 -1.43 -9.10
CA ASN A 77 22.69 -1.06 -9.57
C ASN A 77 22.95 -1.59 -11.00
N SER A 78 22.29 -2.68 -11.39
CA SER A 78 22.33 -3.18 -12.77
C SER A 78 21.44 -2.32 -13.67
N ALA A 79 22.00 -1.82 -14.78
CA ALA A 79 21.25 -1.05 -15.77
C ALA A 79 20.05 -1.83 -16.35
N ALA A 80 20.13 -3.17 -16.41
CA ALA A 80 19.05 -4.04 -16.88
C ALA A 80 17.84 -4.07 -15.94
N ASN A 81 18.03 -3.68 -14.68
CA ASN A 81 17.00 -3.71 -13.63
C ASN A 81 16.56 -2.30 -13.20
N ALA A 82 17.16 -1.25 -13.76
CA ALA A 82 16.93 0.13 -13.34
C ALA A 82 15.48 0.60 -13.54
N LYS A 83 14.71 -0.07 -14.41
CA LYS A 83 13.31 0.22 -14.70
C LYS A 83 12.33 -0.84 -14.14
N ASP A 84 12.85 -1.82 -13.42
CA ASP A 84 12.02 -2.84 -12.80
C ASP A 84 11.42 -2.28 -11.50
N GLU A 85 10.30 -2.84 -11.05
CA GLU A 85 9.75 -2.60 -9.72
C GLU A 85 10.04 -3.82 -8.86
N LEU A 86 10.79 -3.63 -7.77
CA LEU A 86 11.05 -4.70 -6.81
C LEU A 86 9.92 -4.73 -5.79
N VAL A 87 9.26 -5.86 -5.64
CA VAL A 87 8.08 -6.01 -4.79
C VAL A 87 8.32 -7.00 -3.66
N PHE A 88 7.72 -6.70 -2.51
CA PHE A 88 7.73 -7.60 -1.38
C PHE A 88 6.48 -7.45 -0.51
N CYS A 89 6.00 -8.57 0.02
CA CYS A 89 4.85 -8.61 0.89
C CYS A 89 5.25 -8.38 2.35
N TYR A 90 4.63 -7.39 2.99
CA TYR A 90 4.85 -7.11 4.40
C TYR A 90 4.04 -8.08 5.27
N ARG A 91 4.71 -8.87 6.11
CA ARG A 91 4.08 -9.91 6.95
C ARG A 91 4.42 -9.65 8.42
N ALA A 92 3.41 -9.60 9.29
CA ALA A 92 3.63 -9.38 10.72
C ALA A 92 4.45 -10.50 11.40
N SER A 93 4.41 -11.71 10.83
CA SER A 93 5.08 -12.90 11.38
C SER A 93 6.56 -13.00 11.00
N GLU A 94 7.06 -12.15 10.10
CA GLU A 94 8.41 -12.24 9.57
C GLU A 94 9.32 -11.28 10.33
N SER A 95 10.31 -11.79 11.07
CA SER A 95 11.28 -10.94 11.78
C SER A 95 12.40 -10.42 10.88
N SER A 96 12.55 -11.02 9.69
CA SER A 96 13.59 -10.67 8.72
C SER A 96 13.03 -9.91 7.53
N PHE A 97 12.66 -8.67 7.78
CA PHE A 97 12.21 -7.74 6.76
C PHE A 97 13.34 -7.45 5.75
N PHE A 98 12.98 -7.23 4.48
CA PHE A 98 13.88 -6.78 3.40
C PHE A 98 15.01 -7.72 2.95
N LYS A 99 14.72 -9.02 2.83
CA LYS A 99 15.64 -9.95 2.14
C LYS A 99 15.37 -9.94 0.64
N LEU A 100 16.38 -9.65 -0.17
CA LEU A 100 16.29 -9.73 -1.64
C LEU A 100 15.85 -11.13 -2.11
N SER A 101 16.23 -12.20 -1.40
CA SER A 101 15.78 -13.57 -1.69
C SER A 101 14.29 -13.84 -1.43
N LYS A 102 13.59 -12.90 -0.80
CA LYS A 102 12.15 -12.92 -0.56
C LYS A 102 11.41 -11.85 -1.36
N ALA A 103 12.13 -11.12 -2.21
CA ALA A 103 11.56 -10.13 -3.11
C ALA A 103 11.30 -10.77 -4.47
N SER A 104 10.35 -10.21 -5.18
CA SER A 104 10.04 -10.50 -6.58
C SER A 104 10.26 -9.23 -7.39
N ALA A 105 10.44 -9.32 -8.70
CA ALA A 105 10.57 -8.15 -9.54
C ALA A 105 9.53 -8.17 -10.67
N ILE A 106 8.86 -7.03 -10.84
CA ILE A 106 8.03 -6.74 -11.99
C ILE A 106 8.91 -5.99 -12.99
N SER A 107 9.09 -6.57 -14.16
CA SER A 107 9.92 -6.00 -15.20
C SER A 107 9.22 -4.79 -15.83
N ALA A 108 9.98 -3.95 -16.54
CA ALA A 108 9.42 -2.81 -17.28
C ALA A 108 8.33 -3.19 -18.31
N ASP A 109 8.31 -4.43 -18.79
CA ASP A 109 7.27 -5.00 -19.69
C ASP A 109 6.09 -5.64 -18.94
N GLY A 110 6.09 -5.65 -17.60
CA GLY A 110 5.08 -6.30 -16.76
C GLY A 110 5.39 -7.76 -16.42
N SER A 111 6.51 -8.32 -16.90
CA SER A 111 6.89 -9.71 -16.60
C SER A 111 7.35 -9.89 -15.15
N THR A 112 6.78 -10.88 -14.46
CA THR A 112 7.06 -11.19 -13.03
C THR A 112 8.04 -12.34 -12.83
N THR A 113 8.76 -12.74 -13.89
CA THR A 113 9.67 -13.90 -13.84
C THR A 113 11.03 -13.58 -13.19
N LYS A 114 11.38 -12.30 -13.07
CA LYS A 114 12.62 -11.86 -12.43
C LYS A 114 12.51 -12.03 -10.90
N GLN A 115 13.55 -12.59 -10.28
CA GLN A 115 13.63 -12.86 -8.82
C GLN A 115 12.53 -13.80 -8.26
N GLY A 116 11.79 -14.52 -9.13
CA GLY A 116 10.72 -15.44 -8.73
C GLY A 116 9.44 -14.74 -8.28
N VAL A 117 8.44 -15.50 -7.82
CA VAL A 117 7.08 -14.99 -7.49
C VAL A 117 6.75 -15.01 -5.99
N SER A 118 7.74 -15.28 -5.14
CA SER A 118 7.52 -15.46 -3.70
C SER A 118 7.38 -14.15 -2.90
N GLY A 119 7.77 -13.02 -3.51
CA GLY A 119 7.67 -11.69 -2.93
C GLY A 119 6.30 -11.05 -3.05
N PHE A 120 5.46 -11.48 -3.99
CA PHE A 120 4.08 -11.01 -4.09
C PHE A 120 3.25 -11.43 -2.88
N CYS A 121 2.31 -10.58 -2.47
CA CYS A 121 1.37 -10.90 -1.41
C CYS A 121 0.37 -11.97 -1.85
N LYS A 122 0.17 -12.95 -0.97
CA LYS A 122 -0.91 -13.93 -1.09
C LYS A 122 -2.11 -13.50 -0.27
N ALA A 123 -3.30 -13.95 -0.64
CA ALA A 123 -4.54 -13.56 0.03
C ALA A 123 -4.64 -14.00 1.51
N ASN A 124 -3.73 -14.87 1.98
CA ASN A 124 -3.63 -15.31 3.37
C ASN A 124 -2.43 -14.72 4.14
N GLN A 125 -1.69 -13.79 3.53
CA GLN A 125 -0.47 -13.21 4.12
C GLN A 125 -0.76 -11.83 4.67
N PHE A 126 -1.21 -11.83 5.92
CA PHE A 126 -1.64 -10.62 6.58
C PHE A 126 -0.48 -9.89 7.26
N SER A 127 -0.50 -8.57 7.11
CA SER A 127 0.44 -7.63 7.70
C SER A 127 0.12 -7.31 9.16
N MET A 128 -0.96 -7.84 9.71
CA MET A 128 -1.39 -7.66 11.11
C MET A 128 -2.02 -8.95 11.66
N GLY A 129 -1.85 -9.20 12.96
CA GLY A 129 -2.31 -10.42 13.64
C GLY A 129 -3.82 -10.65 13.64
N ARG A 130 -4.65 -9.64 13.33
CA ARG A 130 -6.10 -9.80 13.17
C ARG A 130 -6.54 -10.25 11.77
N SER A 131 -5.61 -10.67 10.91
CA SER A 131 -5.89 -11.14 9.56
C SER A 131 -6.76 -10.18 8.72
N ALA A 132 -6.55 -8.89 8.93
CA ALA A 132 -7.42 -7.87 8.35
C ALA A 132 -6.76 -7.19 7.14
N VAL A 133 -5.47 -6.87 7.23
CA VAL A 133 -4.78 -6.06 6.22
C VAL A 133 -3.71 -6.88 5.51
N ILE A 134 -3.65 -6.74 4.19
CA ILE A 134 -2.55 -7.21 3.35
C ILE A 134 -1.85 -5.99 2.78
N SER A 135 -0.54 -5.86 3.00
CA SER A 135 0.26 -4.74 2.52
C SER A 135 1.40 -5.24 1.63
N GLN A 136 1.42 -4.78 0.37
CA GLN A 136 2.53 -5.01 -0.56
C GLN A 136 3.29 -3.71 -0.77
N ILE A 137 4.61 -3.81 -0.84
CA ILE A 137 5.50 -2.68 -1.01
C ILE A 137 6.21 -2.85 -2.35
N TYR A 138 6.28 -1.75 -3.09
CA TYR A 138 6.89 -1.62 -4.41
C TYR A 138 8.04 -0.63 -4.27
N LEU A 139 9.23 -1.06 -4.68
CA LEU A 139 10.43 -0.23 -4.72
C LEU A 139 10.77 0.04 -6.17
N THR A 140 11.06 1.30 -6.48
CA THR A 140 11.41 1.76 -7.82
C THR A 140 12.63 2.66 -7.73
N LYS A 141 13.47 2.66 -8.76
CA LYS A 141 14.57 3.61 -8.84
C LYS A 141 14.08 4.89 -9.52
N ASN A 142 14.13 5.99 -8.81
CA ASN A 142 13.82 7.29 -9.38
C ASN A 142 14.98 7.74 -10.26
N THR A 143 14.72 7.85 -11.56
CA THR A 143 15.64 8.47 -12.51
C THR A 143 15.31 9.95 -12.62
N THR A 144 15.52 10.71 -11.55
CA THR A 144 15.64 12.16 -11.71
C THR A 144 16.87 12.44 -12.57
N THR A 145 16.79 13.38 -13.51
CA THR A 145 17.96 13.86 -14.26
C THR A 145 18.92 14.51 -13.28
N GLU A 146 19.75 13.68 -12.69
CA GLU A 146 20.72 14.04 -11.68
C GLU A 146 21.86 14.82 -12.32
N ALA A 147 22.22 15.95 -11.70
CA ALA A 147 23.41 16.69 -12.12
C ALA A 147 24.64 15.77 -12.01
N PRO A 148 25.66 15.89 -12.87
CA PRO A 148 26.86 15.08 -12.77
C PRO A 148 27.41 15.07 -11.33
N PHE A 149 27.69 13.89 -10.79
CA PHE A 149 28.19 13.66 -9.42
C PHE A 149 27.20 13.84 -8.25
N SER A 150 25.89 14.05 -8.45
CA SER A 150 24.94 14.06 -7.32
C SER A 150 24.81 12.72 -6.61
N SER A 151 25.11 11.62 -7.31
CA SER A 151 25.11 10.29 -6.75
C SER A 151 26.41 9.90 -6.04
N VAL A 152 27.41 10.80 -6.01
CA VAL A 152 28.72 10.54 -5.39
C VAL A 152 28.76 11.18 -4.00
N PRO A 153 29.10 10.43 -2.93
CA PRO A 153 29.25 11.01 -1.60
C PRO A 153 30.28 12.15 -1.60
N LYS A 154 29.89 13.33 -1.11
CA LYS A 154 30.78 14.49 -1.03
C LYS A 154 32.07 14.12 -0.27
N GLY A 155 33.21 14.37 -0.89
CA GLY A 155 34.53 14.02 -0.33
C GLY A 155 35.10 12.67 -0.77
N THR A 156 34.45 11.96 -1.71
CA THR A 156 34.98 10.73 -2.30
C THR A 156 35.40 10.93 -3.76
N SER A 157 36.46 10.24 -4.18
CA SER A 157 36.96 10.27 -5.56
C SER A 157 36.58 8.99 -6.29
N VAL A 158 35.97 9.12 -7.47
CA VAL A 158 35.49 8.01 -8.28
C VAL A 158 36.72 7.25 -8.82
N GLY A 159 36.89 5.98 -8.41
CA GLY A 159 38.00 5.12 -8.85
C GLY A 159 39.13 4.88 -7.83
N GLN A 160 39.11 5.50 -6.64
CA GLN A 160 40.12 5.26 -5.58
C GLN A 160 39.57 4.66 -4.28
N SER A 161 38.25 4.52 -4.13
CA SER A 161 37.62 4.01 -2.90
C SER A 161 37.02 2.61 -3.10
N PRO A 162 37.22 1.65 -2.17
CA PRO A 162 36.60 0.31 -2.26
C PRO A 162 35.09 0.31 -1.95
N VAL A 163 34.53 1.46 -1.57
CA VAL A 163 33.12 1.59 -1.18
C VAL A 163 32.29 1.95 -2.42
N PRO A 164 31.25 1.18 -2.77
CA PRO A 164 30.40 1.50 -3.93
C PRO A 164 29.78 2.89 -3.76
N SER A 165 30.15 3.80 -4.65
CA SER A 165 29.92 5.24 -4.58
C SER A 165 28.64 5.68 -5.30
N SER A 166 27.57 4.89 -5.24
CA SER A 166 26.29 5.22 -5.88
C SER A 166 25.20 5.46 -4.84
N THR A 167 24.88 6.73 -4.61
CA THR A 167 23.60 7.13 -4.06
C THR A 167 22.51 6.82 -5.08
N ASN A 168 21.49 6.08 -4.67
CA ASN A 168 20.32 5.74 -5.46
C ASN A 168 19.11 6.46 -4.85
N ASN A 169 18.36 7.19 -5.67
CA ASN A 169 17.04 7.66 -5.29
C ASN A 169 16.05 6.50 -5.50
N ILE A 170 15.39 6.09 -4.42
CA ILE A 170 14.46 4.97 -4.41
C ILE A 170 13.09 5.50 -3.99
N GLY A 171 12.09 5.33 -4.86
CA GLY A 171 10.69 5.53 -4.51
C GLY A 171 10.13 4.25 -3.92
N ALA A 172 9.49 4.36 -2.75
CA ALA A 172 8.79 3.27 -2.08
C ALA A 172 7.28 3.55 -2.06
N THR A 173 6.50 2.68 -2.69
CA THR A 173 5.04 2.72 -2.67
C THR A 173 4.51 1.56 -1.84
N VAL A 174 3.73 1.85 -0.81
CA VAL A 174 3.05 0.85 0.01
C VAL A 174 1.58 0.85 -0.37
N ILE A 175 1.05 -0.32 -0.71
CA ILE A 175 -0.37 -0.52 -1.01
C ILE A 175 -0.93 -1.53 -0.02
N SER A 176 -1.90 -1.07 0.78
CA SER A 176 -2.58 -1.88 1.78
C SER A 176 -4.04 -2.07 1.41
N ILE A 177 -4.55 -3.30 1.55
CA ILE A 177 -5.95 -3.64 1.27
C ILE A 177 -6.62 -4.34 2.45
N LEU A 178 -7.95 -4.29 2.45
CA LEU A 178 -8.82 -5.08 3.34
C LEU A 178 -9.67 -6.04 2.50
N PRO A 179 -9.17 -7.27 2.22
CA PRO A 179 -9.79 -8.17 1.27
C PRO A 179 -11.19 -8.63 1.71
N SER A 180 -11.46 -8.69 3.02
CA SER A 180 -12.73 -9.11 3.61
C SER A 180 -13.91 -8.15 3.35
N PHE A 181 -13.63 -6.95 2.85
CA PHE A 181 -14.64 -5.94 2.50
C PHE A 181 -15.08 -6.01 1.03
N SER A 182 -14.47 -6.90 0.25
CA SER A 182 -14.81 -7.15 -1.15
C SER A 182 -15.40 -8.55 -1.33
N ALA A 183 -16.14 -8.76 -2.41
CA ALA A 183 -16.54 -10.09 -2.86
C ALA A 183 -15.50 -10.74 -3.79
N ALA A 184 -14.33 -10.12 -3.98
CA ALA A 184 -13.29 -10.57 -4.90
C ALA A 184 -12.71 -11.92 -4.44
N SER A 185 -12.39 -12.78 -5.40
CA SER A 185 -11.75 -14.05 -5.07
C SER A 185 -10.29 -13.84 -4.65
N LYS A 186 -9.73 -14.81 -3.92
CA LYS A 186 -8.30 -14.79 -3.55
C LYS A 186 -7.41 -14.69 -4.79
N ALA A 187 -7.81 -15.33 -5.89
CA ALA A 187 -7.07 -15.31 -7.14
C ALA A 187 -7.07 -13.92 -7.78
N ASP A 188 -8.20 -13.20 -7.72
CA ASP A 188 -8.30 -11.84 -8.26
C ASP A 188 -7.42 -10.87 -7.47
N ILE A 189 -7.41 -10.99 -6.14
CA ILE A 189 -6.56 -10.19 -5.26
C ILE A 189 -5.08 -10.43 -5.55
N GLU A 190 -4.68 -11.71 -5.67
CA GLU A 190 -3.31 -12.09 -6.01
C GLU A 190 -2.90 -11.71 -7.43
N ALA A 191 -3.85 -11.64 -8.38
CA ALA A 191 -3.62 -11.14 -9.72
C ALA A 191 -3.36 -9.63 -9.70
N CYS A 192 -4.20 -8.85 -9.00
CA CYS A 192 -3.98 -7.40 -8.87
C CYS A 192 -2.61 -7.08 -8.26
N PHE A 193 -2.17 -7.83 -7.24
CA PHE A 193 -0.84 -7.62 -6.64
C PHE A 193 0.34 -7.92 -7.59
N LYS A 194 0.13 -8.61 -8.70
CA LYS A 194 1.17 -8.88 -9.70
C LYS A 194 1.30 -7.77 -10.75
N GLU A 195 0.34 -6.85 -10.78
CA GLU A 195 0.39 -5.67 -11.63
C GLU A 195 1.38 -4.64 -11.07
N LYS A 196 1.77 -3.67 -11.90
CA LYS A 196 2.65 -2.58 -11.47
C LYS A 196 1.97 -1.67 -10.45
N SER A 197 2.77 -0.97 -9.67
CA SER A 197 2.30 -0.01 -8.67
C SER A 197 1.30 1.02 -9.23
N SER A 198 1.47 1.42 -10.49
CA SER A 198 0.59 2.36 -11.21
C SER A 198 -0.74 1.77 -11.69
N GLU A 199 -0.85 0.44 -11.80
CA GLU A 199 -2.01 -0.26 -12.37
C GLU A 199 -2.82 -1.02 -11.31
N VAL A 200 -2.17 -1.37 -10.19
CA VAL A 200 -2.76 -2.06 -9.04
C VAL A 200 -4.00 -1.35 -8.49
N ALA A 201 -3.96 -0.02 -8.39
CA ALA A 201 -5.08 0.78 -7.89
C ALA A 201 -6.34 0.58 -8.74
N ALA A 202 -6.19 0.67 -10.07
CA ALA A 202 -7.29 0.47 -11.01
C ALA A 202 -7.85 -0.97 -10.94
N CYS A 203 -6.98 -1.97 -10.73
CA CYS A 203 -7.40 -3.35 -10.53
C CYS A 203 -8.25 -3.52 -9.26
N PHE A 204 -7.84 -2.92 -8.15
CA PHE A 204 -8.61 -2.95 -6.91
C PHE A 204 -9.93 -2.19 -6.99
N ASP A 205 -9.94 -1.04 -7.68
CA ASP A 205 -11.17 -0.28 -7.97
C ASP A 205 -12.17 -1.12 -8.77
N GLY A 206 -11.71 -1.82 -9.81
CA GLY A 206 -12.54 -2.70 -10.64
C GLY A 206 -13.20 -3.85 -9.85
N LEU A 207 -12.57 -4.28 -8.76
CA LEU A 207 -13.05 -5.35 -7.88
C LEU A 207 -13.76 -4.85 -6.61
N ASN A 208 -13.92 -3.53 -6.46
CA ASN A 208 -14.46 -2.89 -5.25
C ASN A 208 -13.72 -3.30 -3.97
N ILE A 209 -12.39 -3.46 -4.06
CA ILE A 209 -11.53 -3.75 -2.90
C ILE A 209 -11.11 -2.43 -2.26
N PRO A 210 -11.43 -2.16 -0.98
CA PRO A 210 -10.90 -0.98 -0.31
C PRO A 210 -9.38 -1.08 -0.16
N TYR A 211 -8.68 -0.06 -0.65
CA TYR A 211 -7.24 0.06 -0.57
C TYR A 211 -6.79 1.44 -0.09
N ASN A 212 -5.55 1.50 0.38
CA ASN A 212 -4.81 2.73 0.64
C ASN A 212 -3.45 2.61 -0.05
N MET A 213 -3.00 3.69 -0.68
CA MET A 213 -1.71 3.78 -1.34
C MET A 213 -0.95 4.96 -0.74
N GLN A 214 0.26 4.70 -0.24
CA GLN A 214 1.19 5.72 0.23
C GLN A 214 2.48 5.62 -0.58
N HIS A 215 3.06 6.76 -0.94
CA HIS A 215 4.32 6.83 -1.68
C HIS A 215 5.29 7.74 -0.93
N SER A 216 6.56 7.34 -0.87
CA SER A 216 7.63 8.08 -0.23
C SER A 216 8.96 7.87 -0.97
N ASP A 217 9.74 8.94 -1.12
CA ASP A 217 11.02 8.92 -1.82
C ASP A 217 12.19 8.97 -0.84
N TYR A 218 13.18 8.11 -1.06
CA TYR A 218 14.35 7.95 -0.21
C TYR A 218 15.64 8.11 -1.01
N VAL A 219 16.63 8.78 -0.43
CA VAL A 219 17.98 8.88 -0.97
C VAL A 219 18.85 7.88 -0.23
N VAL A 220 19.28 6.82 -0.91
CA VAL A 220 19.97 5.69 -0.28
C VAL A 220 21.39 5.56 -0.83
N GLY A 221 22.40 5.73 0.02
CA GLY A 221 23.81 5.76 -0.38
C GLY A 221 24.47 7.08 -0.01
N GLY A 222 25.65 7.01 0.59
CA GLY A 222 26.32 8.13 1.27
C GLY A 222 26.20 8.00 2.79
N GLN A 223 27.31 8.26 3.51
CA GLN A 223 27.34 8.15 4.97
C GLN A 223 26.19 8.96 5.58
N PRO A 224 25.30 8.36 6.40
CA PRO A 224 24.31 9.13 7.14
C PRO A 224 25.05 9.99 8.16
N LYS A 225 25.23 11.28 7.85
CA LYS A 225 25.65 12.27 8.85
C LYS A 225 24.37 12.85 9.44
N LEU A 226 24.09 12.49 10.68
CA LEU A 226 23.16 13.25 11.52
C LEU A 226 23.69 14.68 11.59
N VAL A 227 22.92 15.62 11.04
CA VAL A 227 23.19 17.05 11.23
C VAL A 227 22.53 17.41 12.56
N SER A 228 23.34 17.66 13.58
CA SER A 228 22.92 18.31 14.82
C SER A 228 22.77 19.80 14.61
#